data_AF-R8BKV9-F1
#
_entry.id   AF-R8BKV9-F1
#
_cell.length_a   1.000
_cell.length_b   1.000
_cell.length_c   1.000
_cell.angle_alpha   90.00
_cell.angle_beta   90.00
_cell.angle_gamma   90.00
#
_symmetry.space_group_name_H-M   'P 1'
#
loop_
_entity.id
_entity.type
_entity.pdbx_description
1 polymer ?
#
loop_
_entity_poly.entity_id
_entity_poly.type
_entity_poly.pdbx_seq_one_letter_code
_entity_poly.pdbx_strand_id
1 'polypeptide(L)'
;MHAPVSLHISTFLPRFYITSLQCSILLCGVAIATSIYLILRSERKKAAVGRREMQLFLLGYIVIEICEIFTVGEFPLKSSVRIAFTGIHIGFIIATTWILMLNAVVGYQIIDDGTPMSLGLMIASALVLLIGTGYIALDTGFSWTNYWDSSYDAPKFRNIALYVLYQLAPLVFLVAFFVLEAILVLRVLGETRPMIYLGVAALLFALGQIFNYVVSKYICDGTSGKIDGAMFETLFTLLSVVTIWVFWSSITEDDWPMPVGNTYP
;
A
#
# COMPACT_ATOMS: atom_id res chain seq x y z
N MET A 1 23.95 39.90 40.41
CA MET A 1 22.96 40.83 39.83
C MET A 1 23.29 40.92 38.35
N HIS A 2 22.57 40.42 37.35
CA HIS A 2 21.15 40.06 37.17
C HIS A 2 21.08 38.94 36.10
N ALA A 3 20.38 37.84 36.40
CA ALA A 3 19.21 37.27 35.71
C ALA A 3 19.43 36.66 34.29
N PRO A 4 19.11 35.35 34.08
CA PRO A 4 19.12 34.71 32.77
C PRO A 4 17.82 34.98 32.00
N VAL A 5 17.93 35.36 30.73
CA VAL A 5 16.78 35.43 29.81
C VAL A 5 16.47 34.01 29.33
N SER A 6 15.74 33.28 30.15
CA SER A 6 15.01 32.09 29.73
C SER A 6 13.66 32.57 29.18
N LEU A 7 13.62 32.83 27.87
CA LEU A 7 12.39 33.22 27.19
C LEU A 7 12.30 32.48 25.85
N HIS A 8 11.16 31.83 25.63
CA HIS A 8 10.58 31.50 24.33
C HIS A 8 11.17 30.35 23.47
N ILE A 9 10.98 29.09 23.87
CA ILE A 9 10.96 27.96 22.89
C ILE A 9 9.82 26.95 23.13
N SER A 10 9.29 26.82 24.35
CA SER A 10 8.36 25.73 24.70
C SER A 10 6.87 25.94 24.34
N THR A 11 6.45 27.13 23.88
CA THR A 11 5.03 27.43 23.58
C THR A 11 4.68 27.56 22.10
N PHE A 12 5.67 27.64 21.20
CA PHE A 12 5.45 27.75 19.75
C PHE A 12 5.62 26.43 18.98
N LEU A 13 6.33 25.46 19.56
CA LEU A 13 6.52 24.12 18.99
C LEU A 13 5.24 23.26 18.89
N PRO A 14 4.27 23.28 19.83
CA PRO A 14 3.13 22.38 19.72
C PRO A 14 2.24 22.75 18.52
N ARG A 15 2.06 24.03 18.18
CA ARG A 15 1.13 24.44 17.12
C ARG A 15 1.61 24.11 15.70
N PHE A 16 2.94 24.05 15.47
CA PHE A 16 3.52 23.84 14.14
C PHE A 16 3.76 22.36 13.79
N TYR A 17 4.00 21.50 14.78
CA TYR A 17 4.04 20.04 14.59
C TYR A 17 2.63 19.43 14.40
N ILE A 18 1.60 20.06 14.98
CA ILE A 18 0.22 19.57 14.89
C ILE A 18 -0.34 19.61 13.45
N THR A 19 0.15 20.51 12.59
CA THR A 19 -0.39 20.67 11.22
C THR A 19 0.08 19.61 10.22
N SER A 20 1.32 19.12 10.28
CA SER A 20 1.78 17.95 9.50
C SER A 20 1.10 16.66 9.97
N LEU A 21 1.05 16.49 11.29
CA LEU A 21 0.49 15.30 11.96
C LEU A 21 -0.93 14.98 11.46
N GLN A 22 -1.73 16.04 11.31
CA GLN A 22 -3.13 15.92 10.91
C GLN A 22 -3.26 15.49 9.46
N CYS A 23 -2.38 15.92 8.54
CA CYS A 23 -2.58 15.66 7.12
C CYS A 23 -2.37 14.20 6.73
N SER A 24 -1.32 13.53 7.18
CA SER A 24 -1.11 12.10 6.85
C SER A 24 -2.21 11.23 7.48
N ILE A 25 -2.56 11.46 8.75
CA ILE A 25 -3.64 10.71 9.42
C ILE A 25 -4.99 10.91 8.71
N LEU A 26 -5.29 12.15 8.28
CA LEU A 26 -6.51 12.44 7.52
C LEU A 26 -6.49 11.72 6.17
N LEU A 27 -5.36 11.68 5.48
CA LEU A 27 -5.23 10.94 4.22
C LEU A 27 -5.41 9.44 4.43
N CYS A 28 -4.84 8.84 5.48
CA CYS A 28 -5.08 7.44 5.81
C CYS A 28 -6.57 7.19 6.11
N GLY A 29 -7.22 8.11 6.84
CA GLY A 29 -8.67 8.04 7.09
C GLY A 29 -9.51 8.09 5.81
N VAL A 30 -9.13 8.97 4.87
CA VAL A 30 -9.75 9.05 3.53
C VAL A 30 -9.47 7.79 2.73
N ALA A 31 -8.27 7.23 2.80
CA ALA A 31 -7.88 6.00 2.13
C ALA A 31 -8.73 4.83 2.62
N ILE A 32 -8.84 4.64 3.93
CA ILE A 32 -9.68 3.61 4.55
C ILE A 32 -11.14 3.77 4.13
N ALA A 33 -11.70 4.98 4.20
CA ALA A 33 -13.08 5.24 3.81
C ALA A 33 -13.32 4.94 2.32
N THR A 34 -12.35 5.33 1.47
CA THR A 34 -12.39 5.07 0.03
C THR A 34 -12.31 3.56 -0.24
N SER A 35 -11.41 2.83 0.39
CA SER A 35 -11.28 1.38 0.23
C SER A 35 -12.54 0.63 0.68
N ILE A 36 -13.17 1.04 1.79
CA ILE A 36 -14.47 0.49 2.21
C ILE A 36 -15.52 0.75 1.14
N TYR A 37 -15.60 1.98 0.62
CA TYR A 37 -16.51 2.30 -0.48
C TYR A 37 -16.27 1.43 -1.72
N LEU A 38 -15.00 1.21 -2.11
CA LEU A 38 -14.63 0.36 -3.23
C LEU A 38 -14.98 -1.11 -2.99
N ILE A 39 -14.79 -1.65 -1.78
CA ILE A 39 -15.23 -3.01 -1.40
C ILE A 39 -16.75 -3.16 -1.60
N LEU A 40 -17.53 -2.17 -1.13
CA LEU A 40 -18.99 -2.16 -1.30
C LEU A 40 -19.41 -2.03 -2.76
N ARG A 41 -18.64 -1.31 -3.59
CA ARG A 41 -18.86 -1.24 -5.04
C ARG A 41 -18.52 -2.57 -5.72
N SER A 42 -17.46 -3.25 -5.30
CA SER A 42 -17.11 -4.59 -5.79
C SER A 42 -18.21 -5.62 -5.50
N GLU A 43 -18.89 -5.55 -4.34
CA GLU A 43 -20.00 -6.47 -4.02
C GLU A 43 -21.14 -6.42 -5.05
N ARG A 44 -21.40 -5.24 -5.62
CA ARG A 44 -22.48 -5.05 -6.60
C ARG A 44 -22.18 -5.73 -7.93
N LYS A 45 -20.92 -6.05 -8.23
CA LYS A 45 -20.46 -6.69 -9.47
C LYS A 45 -20.46 -8.22 -9.35
N LYS A 46 -21.64 -8.85 -9.29
CA LYS A 46 -21.76 -10.29 -8.98
C LYS A 46 -21.08 -11.24 -9.96
N ALA A 47 -20.92 -10.83 -11.22
CA ALA A 47 -20.33 -11.62 -12.30
C ALA A 47 -18.86 -11.24 -12.61
N ALA A 48 -18.28 -10.28 -11.89
CA ALA A 48 -16.92 -9.85 -12.13
C ALA A 48 -15.91 -10.90 -11.64
N VAL A 49 -15.00 -11.29 -12.54
CA VAL A 49 -13.91 -12.21 -12.25
C VAL A 49 -12.99 -11.61 -11.19
N GLY A 50 -12.60 -12.43 -10.20
CA GLY A 50 -11.65 -12.02 -9.16
C GLY A 50 -12.22 -11.03 -8.14
N ARG A 51 -13.55 -10.92 -8.03
CA ARG A 51 -14.20 -9.98 -7.10
C ARG A 51 -13.76 -10.17 -5.66
N ARG A 52 -13.69 -11.41 -5.17
CA ARG A 52 -13.37 -11.70 -3.76
C ARG A 52 -11.90 -11.44 -3.47
N GLU A 53 -11.06 -11.68 -4.45
CA GLU A 53 -9.62 -11.47 -4.45
C GLU A 53 -9.29 -9.97 -4.44
N MET A 54 -10.02 -9.16 -5.23
CA MET A 54 -9.90 -7.71 -5.23
C MET A 54 -10.34 -7.12 -3.88
N GLN A 55 -11.39 -7.66 -3.26
CA GLN A 55 -11.80 -7.28 -1.90
C GLN A 55 -10.74 -7.65 -0.86
N LEU A 56 -10.09 -8.81 -1.01
CA LEU A 56 -9.00 -9.22 -0.13
C LEU A 56 -7.80 -8.26 -0.24
N PHE A 57 -7.45 -7.82 -1.46
CA PHE A 57 -6.45 -6.78 -1.69
C PHE A 57 -6.82 -5.46 -0.99
N LEU A 58 -8.05 -4.97 -1.20
CA LEU A 58 -8.51 -3.73 -0.56
C LEU A 58 -8.56 -3.83 0.97
N LEU A 59 -8.88 -5.00 1.52
CA LEU A 59 -8.84 -5.25 2.95
C LEU A 59 -7.41 -5.23 3.49
N GLY A 60 -6.45 -5.81 2.76
CA GLY A 60 -5.02 -5.69 3.09
C GLY A 60 -4.57 -4.23 3.10
N TYR A 61 -4.96 -3.45 2.10
CA TYR A 61 -4.65 -2.02 2.02
C TYR A 61 -5.27 -1.21 3.17
N ILE A 62 -6.50 -1.51 3.61
CA ILE A 62 -7.08 -0.90 4.83
C ILE A 62 -6.20 -1.15 6.06
N VAL A 63 -5.67 -2.37 6.22
CA VAL A 63 -4.82 -2.69 7.37
C VAL A 63 -3.47 -1.96 7.28
N ILE A 64 -2.89 -1.82 6.09
CA ILE A 64 -1.70 -0.98 5.85
C ILE A 64 -1.96 0.44 6.33
N GLU A 65 -3.03 1.08 5.89
CA GLU A 65 -3.38 2.46 6.27
C GLU A 65 -3.64 2.62 7.77
N ILE A 66 -4.25 1.63 8.42
CA ILE A 66 -4.39 1.63 9.89
C ILE A 66 -3.01 1.59 10.56
N CYS A 67 -2.09 0.79 10.06
CA CYS A 67 -0.73 0.72 10.60
C CYS A 67 0.06 2.00 10.29
N GLU A 68 -0.17 2.62 9.14
CA GLU A 68 0.46 3.86 8.73
C GLU A 68 0.14 5.02 9.69
N ILE A 69 -1.10 5.11 10.16
CA ILE A 69 -1.50 6.08 11.20
C ILE A 69 -0.60 6.00 12.43
N PHE A 70 -0.23 4.79 12.87
CA PHE A 70 0.59 4.59 14.07
C PHE A 70 2.10 4.62 13.81
N THR A 71 2.54 4.38 12.58
CA THR A 71 3.97 4.29 12.23
C THR A 71 4.50 5.61 11.67
N VAL A 72 3.75 6.24 10.77
CA VAL A 72 4.10 7.47 10.04
C VAL A 72 3.35 8.69 10.60
N GLY A 73 2.15 8.50 11.15
CA GLY A 73 1.33 9.60 11.69
C GLY A 73 1.86 10.29 12.96
N GLU A 74 3.14 10.09 13.31
CA GLU A 74 3.85 10.75 14.41
C GLU A 74 3.10 10.78 15.77
N PHE A 75 2.20 9.81 15.99
CA PHE A 75 1.47 9.69 17.25
C PHE A 75 2.46 9.44 18.40
N PRO A 76 2.28 10.08 19.58
CA PRO A 76 3.18 9.89 20.72
C PRO A 76 2.98 8.49 21.34
N LEU A 77 3.56 7.49 20.70
CA LEU A 77 3.55 6.09 21.12
C LEU A 77 4.83 5.74 21.87
N LYS A 78 4.68 4.86 22.87
CA LYS A 78 5.81 4.18 23.50
C LYS A 78 6.63 3.46 22.43
N SER A 79 7.96 3.51 22.52
CA SER A 79 8.88 2.93 21.53
C SER A 79 8.54 1.47 21.18
N SER A 80 8.24 0.64 22.19
CA SER A 80 7.83 -0.76 22.00
C SER A 80 6.56 -0.92 21.15
N VAL A 81 5.59 -0.03 21.31
CA VAL A 81 4.33 -0.08 20.54
C VAL A 81 4.59 0.33 19.09
N ARG A 82 5.44 1.34 18.88
CA ARG A 82 5.85 1.79 17.54
C ARG A 82 6.55 0.66 16.78
N ILE A 83 7.50 -0.04 17.42
CA ILE A 83 8.19 -1.20 16.84
C ILE A 83 7.18 -2.28 16.42
N ALA A 84 6.22 -2.59 17.29
CA ALA A 84 5.19 -3.59 16.99
C ALA A 84 4.36 -3.21 15.75
N PHE A 85 3.86 -1.97 15.69
CA PHE A 85 3.12 -1.49 14.53
C PHE A 85 3.98 -1.43 13.27
N THR A 86 5.25 -1.05 13.35
CA THR A 86 6.17 -1.07 12.20
C THR A 86 6.35 -2.48 11.64
N GLY A 87 6.53 -3.49 12.50
CA GLY A 87 6.65 -4.88 12.06
C GLY A 87 5.39 -5.40 11.38
N ILE A 88 4.23 -5.09 11.94
CA ILE A 88 2.93 -5.44 11.34
C ILE A 88 2.74 -4.71 10.00
N HIS A 89 3.04 -3.41 9.96
CA HIS A 89 2.93 -2.58 8.76
C HIS A 89 3.75 -3.17 7.60
N ILE A 90 5.03 -3.43 7.84
CA ILE A 90 5.94 -4.02 6.83
C ILE A 90 5.45 -5.40 6.38
N GLY A 91 4.98 -6.24 7.32
CA GLY A 91 4.42 -7.56 6.99
C GLY A 91 3.18 -7.50 6.11
N PHE A 92 2.30 -6.51 6.35
CA PHE A 92 1.11 -6.31 5.51
C PHE A 92 1.44 -5.74 4.13
N ILE A 93 2.49 -4.92 3.98
CA ILE A 93 2.91 -4.39 2.68
C ILE A 93 3.32 -5.51 1.72
N ILE A 94 4.20 -6.42 2.17
CA ILE A 94 4.61 -7.57 1.35
C ILE A 94 3.44 -8.52 1.07
N ALA A 95 2.60 -8.78 2.07
CA ALA A 95 1.44 -9.67 1.91
C ALA A 95 0.40 -9.10 0.94
N THR A 96 0.11 -7.80 1.02
CA THR A 96 -0.89 -7.14 0.17
C THR A 96 -0.41 -7.01 -1.27
N THR A 97 0.86 -6.68 -1.48
CA THR A 97 1.44 -6.66 -2.84
C THR A 97 1.54 -8.05 -3.46
N TRP A 98 1.79 -9.09 -2.66
CA TRP A 98 1.68 -10.48 -3.08
C TRP A 98 0.25 -10.85 -3.49
N ILE A 99 -0.76 -10.49 -2.68
CA ILE A 99 -2.18 -10.70 -3.00
C ILE A 99 -2.54 -9.98 -4.30
N LEU A 100 -2.08 -8.74 -4.50
CA LEU A 100 -2.32 -8.00 -5.74
C LEU A 100 -1.71 -8.72 -6.95
N MET A 101 -0.48 -9.25 -6.84
CA MET A 101 0.13 -10.02 -7.92
C MET A 101 -0.67 -11.30 -8.22
N LEU A 102 -1.12 -12.03 -7.20
CA LEU A 102 -1.95 -13.22 -7.40
C LEU A 102 -3.33 -12.90 -7.99
N ASN A 103 -3.89 -11.70 -7.73
CA ASN A 103 -5.11 -11.25 -8.40
C ASN A 103 -4.94 -11.25 -9.94
N ALA A 104 -3.79 -10.81 -10.46
CA ALA A 104 -3.54 -10.85 -11.91
C ALA A 104 -3.50 -12.27 -12.45
N VAL A 105 -2.97 -13.24 -11.67
CA VAL A 105 -2.96 -14.66 -12.05
C VAL A 105 -4.39 -15.22 -12.12
N VAL A 106 -5.25 -14.84 -11.19
CA VAL A 106 -6.68 -15.23 -11.20
C VAL A 106 -7.40 -14.68 -12.43
N GLY A 107 -6.98 -13.53 -12.96
CA GLY A 107 -7.52 -12.97 -14.21
C GLY A 107 -7.35 -13.90 -15.43
N TYR A 108 -6.35 -14.79 -15.42
CA TYR A 108 -6.16 -15.80 -16.48
C TYR A 108 -7.07 -17.03 -16.34
N GLN A 109 -7.89 -17.08 -15.28
CA GLN A 109 -8.83 -18.18 -15.01
C GLN A 109 -8.14 -19.56 -14.92
N ILE A 110 -6.85 -19.59 -14.51
CA ILE A 110 -6.12 -20.84 -14.26
C ILE A 110 -6.69 -21.55 -13.02
N ILE A 111 -7.15 -20.76 -12.05
CA ILE A 111 -7.84 -21.20 -10.84
C ILE A 111 -9.20 -20.49 -10.83
N ASP A 112 -10.26 -21.24 -10.53
CA ASP A 112 -11.61 -20.69 -10.40
C ASP A 112 -11.65 -19.59 -9.34
N ASP A 113 -12.04 -18.38 -9.75
CA ASP A 113 -12.11 -17.21 -8.91
C ASP A 113 -13.26 -17.30 -7.88
N GLY A 114 -13.10 -16.65 -6.74
CA GLY A 114 -14.09 -16.66 -5.66
C GLY A 114 -14.29 -18.01 -4.96
N THR A 115 -13.56 -19.06 -5.37
CA THR A 115 -13.60 -20.36 -4.68
C THR A 115 -12.88 -20.30 -3.33
N PRO A 116 -13.32 -21.09 -2.33
CA PRO A 116 -12.58 -21.22 -1.07
C PRO A 116 -11.14 -21.68 -1.25
N MET A 117 -10.87 -22.45 -2.32
CA MET A 117 -9.52 -22.89 -2.68
C MET A 117 -8.66 -21.72 -3.17
N SER A 118 -9.16 -20.90 -4.10
CA SER A 118 -8.48 -19.68 -4.58
C SER A 118 -8.11 -18.77 -3.41
N LEU A 119 -9.11 -18.39 -2.61
CA LEU A 119 -8.92 -17.51 -1.45
C LEU A 119 -8.01 -18.13 -0.39
N GLY A 120 -8.16 -19.43 -0.14
CA GLY A 120 -7.32 -20.17 0.81
C GLY A 120 -5.84 -20.15 0.40
N LEU A 121 -5.53 -20.37 -0.88
CA LEU A 121 -4.16 -20.34 -1.38
C LEU A 121 -3.56 -18.93 -1.31
N MET A 122 -4.31 -17.89 -1.67
CA MET A 122 -3.87 -16.51 -1.54
C MET A 122 -3.62 -16.12 -0.08
N ILE A 123 -4.56 -16.40 0.81
CA ILE A 123 -4.44 -16.08 2.23
C ILE A 123 -3.29 -16.86 2.85
N ALA A 124 -3.18 -18.16 2.60
CA ALA A 124 -2.11 -18.99 3.18
C ALA A 124 -0.72 -18.53 2.72
N SER A 125 -0.53 -18.29 1.43
CA SER A 125 0.76 -17.81 0.89
C SER A 125 1.09 -16.39 1.35
N ALA A 126 0.11 -15.49 1.42
CA ALA A 126 0.28 -14.16 1.97
C ALA A 126 0.63 -14.18 3.46
N LEU A 127 0.01 -15.08 4.25
CA LEU A 127 0.30 -15.25 5.68
C LEU A 127 1.73 -15.71 5.92
N VAL A 128 2.29 -16.58 5.06
CA VAL A 128 3.70 -16.98 5.16
C VAL A 128 4.61 -15.77 5.01
N LEU A 129 4.37 -14.91 4.01
CA LEU A 129 5.15 -13.69 3.81
C LEU A 129 4.94 -12.67 4.93
N LEU A 130 3.71 -12.51 5.41
CA LEU A 130 3.34 -11.62 6.51
C LEU A 130 4.06 -12.03 7.80
N ILE A 131 3.93 -13.29 8.20
CA ILE A 131 4.50 -13.80 9.45
C ILE A 131 6.02 -13.83 9.35
N GLY A 132 6.59 -14.29 8.23
CA GLY A 132 8.04 -14.34 8.03
C GLY A 132 8.68 -12.96 8.08
N THR A 133 8.11 -12.00 7.35
CA THR A 133 8.63 -10.62 7.31
C THR A 133 8.38 -9.88 8.62
N GLY A 134 7.18 -10.04 9.19
CA GLY A 134 6.81 -9.48 10.48
C GLY A 134 7.73 -9.99 11.60
N TYR A 135 8.05 -11.29 11.62
CA TYR A 135 9.01 -11.86 12.56
C TYR A 135 10.39 -11.20 12.44
N ILE A 136 10.93 -11.09 11.23
CA ILE A 136 12.24 -10.47 11.00
C ILE A 136 12.22 -9.00 11.44
N ALA A 137 11.15 -8.26 11.14
CA ALA A 137 11.02 -6.85 11.51
C ALA A 137 10.91 -6.66 13.04
N LEU A 138 10.11 -7.49 13.71
CA LEU A 138 9.94 -7.44 15.16
C LEU A 138 11.19 -7.87 15.89
N ASP A 139 11.86 -8.95 15.45
CA ASP A 139 13.10 -9.40 16.06
C ASP A 139 14.24 -8.39 15.84
N THR A 140 14.27 -7.72 14.68
CA THR A 140 15.20 -6.60 14.46
C THR A 140 14.93 -5.46 15.45
N GLY A 141 13.67 -5.05 15.61
CA GLY A 141 13.33 -3.90 16.46
C GLY A 141 13.40 -4.17 17.97
N PHE A 142 13.05 -5.37 18.42
CA PHE A 142 13.07 -5.76 19.82
C PHE A 142 14.35 -6.47 20.28
N SER A 143 15.19 -6.93 19.35
CA SER A 143 16.40 -7.71 19.62
C SER A 143 16.12 -8.91 20.53
N TRP A 144 15.09 -9.72 20.23
CA TRP A 144 14.76 -10.90 21.05
C TRP A 144 15.82 -11.99 20.92
N THR A 145 16.30 -12.25 19.71
CA THR A 145 17.32 -13.28 19.44
C THR A 145 18.74 -12.72 19.35
N ASN A 146 18.89 -11.39 19.27
CA ASN A 146 20.13 -10.67 18.97
C ASN A 146 20.75 -11.00 17.59
N TYR A 147 20.06 -11.78 16.74
CA TYR A 147 20.60 -12.20 15.44
C TYR A 147 20.82 -11.01 14.48
N TRP A 148 19.92 -10.03 14.52
CA TRP A 148 19.95 -8.86 13.64
C TRP A 148 20.68 -7.66 14.24
N ASP A 149 21.32 -7.78 15.41
CA ASP A 149 21.91 -6.63 16.11
C ASP A 149 23.04 -5.96 15.33
N SER A 150 23.76 -6.74 14.51
CA SER A 150 24.75 -6.20 13.56
C SER A 150 24.16 -5.18 12.56
N SER A 151 22.84 -5.13 12.40
CA SER A 151 22.15 -4.13 11.59
C SER A 151 22.26 -2.72 12.18
N TYR A 152 22.53 -2.59 13.48
CA TYR A 152 22.73 -1.32 14.18
C TYR A 152 24.18 -0.84 14.18
N ASP A 153 25.11 -1.64 13.63
CA ASP A 153 26.53 -1.28 13.63
C ASP A 153 26.83 -0.13 12.65
N ALA A 154 27.44 0.92 13.18
CA ALA A 154 28.02 1.99 12.39
C ALA A 154 29.17 1.44 11.53
N PRO A 155 29.40 1.97 10.31
CA PRO A 155 28.75 3.14 9.71
C PRO A 155 27.56 2.80 8.78
N LYS A 156 27.14 1.54 8.67
CA LYS A 156 26.29 1.09 7.55
C LYS A 156 24.80 1.01 7.87
N PHE A 157 24.40 0.85 9.14
CA PHE A 157 23.00 0.77 9.59
C PHE A 157 22.08 0.01 8.61
N ARG A 158 22.43 -1.25 8.32
CA ARG A 158 21.88 -1.98 7.16
C ARG A 158 21.30 -3.32 7.56
N ASN A 159 20.00 -3.49 7.33
CA ASN A 159 19.33 -4.79 7.37
C ASN A 159 18.94 -5.21 5.94
N ILE A 160 19.69 -6.16 5.36
CA ILE A 160 19.49 -6.60 3.97
C ILE A 160 18.18 -7.40 3.83
N ALA A 161 17.84 -8.21 4.83
CA ALA A 161 16.64 -9.04 4.78
C ALA A 161 15.38 -8.16 4.73
N LEU A 162 15.29 -7.15 5.61
CA LEU A 162 14.20 -6.19 5.59
C LEU A 162 14.19 -5.37 4.30
N TYR A 163 15.34 -4.92 3.79
CA TYR A 163 15.39 -4.23 2.50
C TYR A 163 14.79 -5.07 1.36
N VAL A 164 15.15 -6.36 1.29
CA VAL A 164 14.62 -7.24 0.25
C VAL A 164 13.11 -7.48 0.43
N LEU A 165 12.66 -7.76 1.64
CA LEU A 165 11.27 -8.14 1.91
C LEU A 165 10.29 -6.94 1.87
N TYR A 166 10.72 -5.78 2.34
CA TYR A 166 9.90 -4.57 2.36
C TYR A 166 9.94 -3.79 1.03
N GLN A 167 11.10 -3.74 0.36
CA GLN A 167 11.27 -2.90 -0.82
C GLN A 167 11.31 -3.72 -2.11
N LEU A 168 12.27 -4.63 -2.22
CA LEU A 168 12.60 -5.26 -3.50
C LEU A 168 11.53 -6.28 -3.93
N ALA A 169 11.09 -7.15 -3.03
CA ALA A 169 10.09 -8.15 -3.32
C ALA A 169 8.72 -7.52 -3.67
N PRO A 170 8.19 -6.56 -2.90
CA PRO A 170 6.98 -5.83 -3.28
C PRO A 170 7.10 -5.15 -4.65
N LEU A 171 8.24 -4.52 -4.95
CA LEU A 171 8.48 -3.94 -6.26
C LEU A 171 8.43 -4.99 -7.38
N VAL A 172 9.04 -6.16 -7.18
CA VAL A 172 8.96 -7.28 -8.14
C VAL A 172 7.52 -7.76 -8.31
N PHE A 173 6.74 -7.86 -7.23
CA PHE A 173 5.33 -8.26 -7.30
C PHE A 173 4.49 -7.25 -8.07
N LEU A 174 4.72 -5.95 -7.89
CA LEU A 174 4.04 -4.89 -8.63
C LEU A 174 4.41 -4.89 -10.12
N VAL A 175 5.68 -5.12 -10.46
CA VAL A 175 6.11 -5.26 -11.86
C VAL A 175 5.49 -6.50 -12.49
N ALA A 176 5.48 -7.63 -11.78
CA ALA A 176 4.84 -8.86 -12.24
C ALA A 176 3.33 -8.66 -12.46
N PHE A 177 2.64 -8.02 -11.51
CA PHE A 177 1.24 -7.62 -11.64
C PHE A 177 1.01 -6.79 -12.91
N PHE A 178 1.80 -5.73 -13.12
CA PHE A 178 1.68 -4.87 -14.29
C PHE A 178 1.88 -5.64 -15.60
N VAL A 179 2.89 -6.50 -15.67
CA VAL A 179 3.20 -7.27 -16.88
C VAL A 179 2.11 -8.31 -17.17
N LEU A 180 1.64 -9.03 -16.15
CA LEU A 180 0.57 -10.01 -16.29
C LEU A 180 -0.73 -9.35 -16.76
N GLU A 181 -1.16 -8.27 -16.10
CA GLU A 181 -2.37 -7.54 -16.50
C GLU A 181 -2.24 -6.91 -17.90
N ALA A 182 -1.07 -6.38 -18.24
CA ALA A 182 -0.83 -5.85 -19.59
C ALA A 182 -0.94 -6.93 -20.66
N ILE A 183 -0.42 -8.13 -20.41
CA ILE A 183 -0.56 -9.28 -21.32
C ILE A 183 -2.03 -9.70 -21.41
N LEU A 184 -2.72 -9.84 -20.27
CA LEU A 184 -4.14 -10.20 -20.23
C LEU A 184 -4.96 -9.23 -21.08
N VAL A 185 -4.80 -7.93 -20.87
CA VAL A 185 -5.55 -6.89 -21.59
C VAL A 185 -5.23 -6.87 -23.09
N LEU A 186 -3.95 -6.87 -23.46
CA LEU A 186 -3.55 -6.70 -24.86
C LEU A 186 -3.64 -7.98 -25.69
N ARG A 187 -3.43 -9.15 -25.08
CA ARG A 187 -3.35 -10.43 -25.79
C ARG A 187 -4.59 -11.30 -25.61
N VAL A 188 -5.21 -11.27 -24.43
CA VAL A 188 -6.38 -12.10 -24.15
C VAL A 188 -7.66 -11.34 -24.47
N LEU A 189 -7.83 -10.13 -23.92
CA LEU A 189 -9.02 -9.31 -24.16
C LEU A 189 -8.98 -8.55 -25.49
N GLY A 190 -7.80 -8.14 -25.94
CA GLY A 190 -7.61 -7.38 -27.19
C GLY A 190 -8.09 -5.93 -27.12
N GLU A 191 -8.31 -5.38 -25.93
CA GLU A 191 -8.79 -4.00 -25.73
C GLU A 191 -7.67 -3.11 -25.19
N THR A 192 -7.53 -1.89 -25.70
CA THR A 192 -6.41 -1.01 -25.33
C THR A 192 -6.78 0.04 -24.28
N ARG A 193 -8.08 0.32 -24.07
CA ARG A 193 -8.53 1.35 -23.12
C ARG A 193 -8.10 1.07 -21.68
N PRO A 194 -8.21 -0.16 -21.13
CA PRO A 194 -7.79 -0.45 -19.76
C PRO A 194 -6.31 -0.18 -19.49
N MET A 195 -5.45 -0.24 -20.52
CA MET A 195 -4.02 0.05 -20.37
C MET A 195 -3.73 1.46 -19.87
N ILE A 196 -4.61 2.43 -20.17
CA ILE A 196 -4.47 3.80 -19.67
C ILE A 196 -4.58 3.80 -18.14
N TYR A 197 -5.58 3.11 -17.58
CA TYR A 197 -5.75 3.02 -16.14
C TYR A 197 -4.58 2.30 -15.47
N LEU A 198 -4.13 1.17 -16.04
CA LEU A 198 -2.98 0.43 -15.51
C LEU A 198 -1.69 1.27 -15.54
N GLY A 199 -1.45 2.00 -16.63
CA GLY A 199 -0.30 2.90 -16.78
C GLY A 199 -0.35 4.09 -15.81
N VAL A 200 -1.51 4.72 -15.65
CA VAL A 200 -1.71 5.82 -14.69
C VAL A 200 -1.52 5.35 -13.26
N ALA A 201 -2.03 4.17 -12.89
CA ALA A 201 -1.81 3.60 -11.56
C ALA A 201 -0.32 3.39 -11.26
N ALA A 202 0.43 2.80 -12.21
CA ALA A 202 1.87 2.60 -12.06
C ALA A 202 2.63 3.94 -11.93
N LEU A 203 2.26 4.95 -12.73
CA LEU A 203 2.85 6.28 -12.66
C LEU A 203 2.55 6.98 -11.33
N LEU A 204 1.31 6.92 -10.84
CA LEU A 204 0.92 7.47 -9.54
C LEU A 204 1.73 6.83 -8.42
N PHE A 205 1.80 5.49 -8.39
CA PHE A 205 2.60 4.80 -7.37
C PHE A 205 4.08 5.21 -7.43
N ALA A 206 4.68 5.23 -8.64
CA ALA A 206 6.06 5.64 -8.82
C ALA A 206 6.32 7.09 -8.36
N LEU A 207 5.39 8.01 -8.63
CA LEU A 207 5.45 9.37 -8.11
C LEU A 207 5.45 9.38 -6.57
N GLY A 208 4.57 8.62 -5.93
CA GLY A 208 4.54 8.48 -4.47
C GLY A 208 5.90 8.04 -3.90
N GLN A 209 6.52 7.02 -4.50
CA GLN A 209 7.84 6.54 -4.09
C GLN A 209 8.94 7.60 -4.31
N ILE A 210 8.90 8.36 -5.41
CA ILE A 210 9.84 9.46 -5.67
C ILE A 210 9.68 10.55 -4.60
N PHE A 211 8.45 10.91 -4.23
CA PHE A 211 8.19 11.89 -3.18
C PHE A 211 8.76 11.43 -1.82
N ASN A 212 8.58 10.16 -1.47
CA ASN A 212 9.09 9.59 -0.23
C ASN A 212 10.62 9.55 -0.19
N TYR A 213 11.28 8.94 -1.19
CA TYR A 213 12.72 8.68 -1.10
C TYR A 213 13.62 9.81 -1.60
N VAL A 214 13.17 10.62 -2.56
CA VAL A 214 14.03 11.60 -3.23
C VAL A 214 13.66 13.02 -2.83
N VAL A 215 12.36 13.34 -2.83
CA VAL A 215 11.87 14.71 -2.66
C VAL A 215 11.71 15.10 -1.19
N SER A 216 11.42 14.13 -0.30
CA SER A 216 11.22 14.31 1.14
C SER A 216 12.25 15.26 1.78
N LYS A 217 13.55 15.05 1.57
CA LYS A 217 14.59 15.91 2.15
C LYS A 217 14.45 17.40 1.77
N TYR A 218 14.12 17.68 0.51
CA TYR A 218 13.97 19.05 0.02
C TYR A 218 12.69 19.71 0.56
N ILE A 219 11.62 18.93 0.72
CA ILE A 219 10.37 19.41 1.33
C ILE A 219 10.57 19.67 2.82
N CYS A 220 11.25 18.76 3.52
CA CYS A 220 11.53 18.88 4.93
C CYS A 220 12.39 20.13 5.22
N ASP A 221 13.48 20.33 4.47
CA ASP A 221 14.33 21.52 4.59
C ASP A 221 13.57 22.81 4.23
N GLY A 222 12.79 22.79 3.14
CA GLY A 222 12.03 23.95 2.66
C GLY A 222 10.84 24.35 3.54
N THR A 223 10.30 23.43 4.33
CA THR A 223 9.15 23.68 5.22
C THR A 223 9.53 23.82 6.69
N SER A 224 10.84 23.81 7.00
CA SER A 224 11.36 23.78 8.37
C SER A 224 10.82 22.58 9.17
N GLY A 225 10.77 21.40 8.54
CA GLY A 225 10.30 20.16 9.14
C GLY A 225 8.79 20.06 9.34
N LYS A 226 8.00 20.95 8.70
CA LYS A 226 6.54 20.96 8.86
C LYS A 226 5.80 20.03 7.91
N ILE A 227 6.43 19.55 6.84
CA ILE A 227 5.84 18.60 5.89
C ILE A 227 6.93 17.63 5.45
N ASP A 228 6.57 16.36 5.34
CA ASP A 228 7.41 15.30 4.80
C ASP A 228 6.78 14.70 3.52
N GLY A 229 7.62 14.14 2.65
CA GLY A 229 7.25 13.40 1.45
C GLY A 229 6.34 12.19 1.73
N ALA A 230 6.32 11.66 2.96
CA ALA A 230 5.44 10.56 3.35
C ALA A 230 3.95 10.88 3.11
N MET A 231 3.49 12.11 3.38
CA MET A 231 2.11 12.52 3.13
C MET A 231 1.73 12.43 1.63
N PHE A 232 2.66 12.80 0.75
CA PHE A 232 2.45 12.69 -0.70
C PHE A 232 2.48 11.24 -1.16
N GLU A 233 3.31 10.41 -0.54
CA GLU A 233 3.33 8.98 -0.79
C GLU A 233 1.98 8.35 -0.47
N THR A 234 1.40 8.59 0.72
CA THR A 234 0.03 8.13 1.06
C THR A 234 -1.00 8.58 0.03
N LEU A 235 -0.96 9.86 -0.38
CA LEU A 235 -1.90 10.42 -1.35
C LEU A 235 -1.79 9.73 -2.72
N PHE A 236 -0.58 9.62 -3.25
CA PHE A 236 -0.36 9.03 -4.57
C PHE A 236 -0.57 7.51 -4.58
N THR A 237 -0.26 6.83 -3.46
CA THR A 237 -0.58 5.41 -3.26
C THR A 237 -2.09 5.20 -3.22
N LEU A 238 -2.86 6.03 -2.51
CA LEU A 238 -4.32 6.00 -2.54
C LEU A 238 -4.87 6.17 -3.96
N LEU A 239 -4.41 7.20 -4.69
CA LEU A 239 -4.85 7.44 -6.07
C LEU A 239 -4.49 6.26 -6.99
N SER A 240 -3.34 5.64 -6.78
CA SER A 240 -2.94 4.42 -7.49
C SER A 240 -3.90 3.26 -7.20
N VAL A 241 -4.21 2.99 -5.93
CA VAL A 241 -5.15 1.93 -5.53
C VAL A 241 -6.54 2.15 -6.12
N VAL A 242 -7.04 3.39 -6.10
CA VAL A 242 -8.32 3.74 -6.75
C VAL A 242 -8.25 3.45 -8.25
N THR A 243 -7.16 3.81 -8.91
CA THR A 243 -6.98 3.58 -10.34
C THR A 243 -6.84 2.09 -10.68
N ILE A 244 -6.20 1.29 -9.83
CA ILE A 244 -6.17 -0.18 -9.94
C ILE A 244 -7.57 -0.77 -9.85
N TRP A 245 -8.40 -0.26 -8.93
CA TRP A 245 -9.79 -0.71 -8.85
C TRP A 245 -10.60 -0.32 -10.08
N VAL A 246 -10.40 0.89 -10.62
CA VAL A 246 -11.04 1.33 -11.88
C VAL A 246 -10.58 0.47 -13.05
N PHE A 247 -9.29 0.14 -13.12
CA PHE A 247 -8.72 -0.79 -14.09
C PHE A 247 -9.42 -2.15 -14.01
N TRP A 248 -9.46 -2.77 -12.82
CA TRP A 248 -10.15 -4.05 -12.59
C TRP A 248 -11.63 -3.98 -12.96
N SER A 249 -12.31 -2.88 -12.59
CA SER A 249 -13.70 -2.64 -12.96
C SER A 249 -13.88 -2.62 -14.49
N SER A 250 -12.96 -2.00 -15.22
CA SER A 250 -13.05 -1.84 -16.67
C SER A 250 -12.83 -3.12 -17.48
N ILE A 251 -12.11 -4.09 -16.92
CA ILE A 251 -11.88 -5.40 -17.56
C ILE A 251 -12.93 -6.45 -17.15
N THR A 252 -13.77 -6.15 -16.16
CA THR A 252 -14.79 -7.07 -15.61
C THR A 252 -16.24 -6.61 -15.81
N GLU A 253 -16.47 -5.38 -16.30
CA GLU A 253 -17.79 -4.93 -16.72
C GLU A 253 -17.98 -5.19 -18.22
N ASP A 254 -18.99 -6.02 -18.52
CA ASP A 254 -19.51 -6.20 -19.88
C ASP A 254 -20.30 -4.96 -20.31
N ASP A 255 -19.65 -3.82 -20.52
CA ASP A 255 -20.15 -2.76 -21.41
C ASP A 255 -19.84 -3.13 -22.88
N TRP A 256 -19.90 -4.42 -23.21
CA TRP A 256 -19.97 -4.85 -24.59
C TRP A 256 -21.32 -4.40 -25.11
N PRO A 257 -21.39 -3.73 -26.27
CA PRO A 257 -22.67 -3.39 -26.88
C PRO A 257 -23.43 -4.69 -27.10
N MET A 258 -24.39 -4.97 -26.21
CA MET A 258 -25.31 -6.08 -26.39
C MET A 258 -25.96 -5.86 -27.75
N PRO A 259 -25.95 -6.84 -28.67
CA PRO A 259 -26.70 -6.72 -29.90
C PRO A 259 -28.12 -6.35 -29.52
N VAL A 260 -28.53 -5.11 -29.84
CA VAL A 260 -29.90 -4.65 -29.68
C VAL A 260 -30.77 -5.68 -30.38
N GLY A 261 -31.60 -6.36 -29.61
CA GLY A 261 -32.21 -7.62 -30.00
C GLY A 261 -32.85 -7.53 -31.38
N ASN A 262 -32.54 -8.51 -32.23
CA ASN A 262 -33.43 -8.82 -33.34
C ASN A 262 -34.76 -9.25 -32.70
N THR A 263 -35.70 -8.31 -32.62
CA THR A 263 -37.10 -8.61 -32.40
C THR A 263 -37.55 -9.49 -33.56
N TYR A 264 -37.53 -10.80 -33.36
CA TYR A 264 -38.32 -11.72 -34.17
C TYR A 264 -39.79 -11.45 -33.86
N PRO A 265 -40.56 -11.09 -34.90
CA PRO A 265 -41.57 -12.00 -35.40
C PRO A 265 -41.25 -12.53 -36.81
#